data_AF-A0AA38ZEU6-F1
#
_entry.id   AF-A0AA38ZEU6-F1
#
_cell.length_a   1.000
_cell.length_b   1.000
_cell.length_c   1.000
_cell.angle_alpha   90.00
_cell.angle_beta   90.00
_cell.angle_gamma   90.00
#
_symmetry.space_group_name_H-M   'P 1'
#
loop_
_entity.id
_entity.type
_entity.pdbx_description
1 polymer ?
#
loop_
_entity_poly.entity_id
_entity_poly.type
_entity_poly.pdbx_seq_one_letter_code
_entity_poly.pdbx_strand_id
1 'polypeptide(L)'
;MHNVVCAKDALGVNMKDKRHLDELDLRWSNGDTNDVIQSGILNNLQPHPNLKQLTMDGYPGITFPDWIGDPLFSNLVSVYLHCCGNFSSLPMFGQLSSLKHPSILGMRVEKVGSEFYGDASFAITSKPSFPFLQTLRFEEMDMQLGEMVML
;
A
#
# COMPACT_ATOMS: atom_id res chain seq x y z
N MET A 1 -15.25 -12.26 -9.27
CA MET A 1 -16.10 -11.72 -8.19
C MET A 1 -15.32 -10.60 -7.57
N HIS A 2 -15.76 -9.36 -7.70
CA HIS A 2 -15.16 -8.23 -7.00
C HIS A 2 -15.64 -8.28 -5.55
N ASN A 3 -14.74 -8.47 -4.59
CA ASN A 3 -15.07 -8.40 -3.17
C ASN A 3 -14.75 -6.98 -2.71
N VAL A 4 -15.69 -6.06 -2.95
CA VAL A 4 -15.65 -4.73 -2.31
C VAL A 4 -15.93 -4.97 -0.83
N VAL A 5 -14.95 -4.65 0.01
CA VAL A 5 -15.05 -4.85 1.46
C VAL A 5 -14.87 -3.49 2.11
N CYS A 6 -15.90 -2.98 2.79
CA CYS A 6 -15.69 -1.82 3.65
C CYS A 6 -14.76 -2.23 4.80
N ALA A 7 -13.84 -1.35 5.20
CA ALA A 7 -12.88 -1.63 6.27
C ALA A 7 -13.53 -2.15 7.57
N LYS A 8 -14.76 -1.70 7.86
CA LYS A 8 -15.56 -2.16 9.01
C LYS A 8 -16.04 -3.61 8.87
N ASP A 9 -16.45 -4.00 7.67
CA ASP A 9 -16.90 -5.38 7.37
C ASP A 9 -15.74 -6.37 7.39
N ALA A 10 -14.54 -5.85 7.12
CA ALA A 10 -13.30 -6.61 7.08
C ALA A 10 -12.89 -7.16 8.46
N LEU A 11 -13.29 -6.49 9.56
CA LEU A 11 -12.93 -6.85 10.93
C LEU A 11 -13.57 -8.13 11.46
N GLY A 12 -14.77 -8.45 10.97
CA GLY A 12 -15.49 -9.66 11.38
C GLY A 12 -15.03 -10.92 10.63
N VAL A 13 -14.10 -10.78 9.69
CA VAL A 13 -13.82 -11.81 8.69
C VAL A 13 -12.33 -12.15 8.67
N ASN A 14 -12.01 -13.44 8.81
CA ASN A 14 -10.64 -13.90 8.67
C ASN A 14 -10.19 -13.85 7.20
N MET A 15 -9.60 -12.73 6.77
CA MET A 15 -9.11 -12.56 5.40
C MET A 15 -7.87 -13.40 5.09
N LYS A 16 -7.14 -13.85 6.11
CA LYS A 16 -5.98 -14.74 5.95
C LYS A 16 -6.36 -16.09 5.35
N ASP A 17 -7.58 -16.57 5.60
CA ASP A 17 -8.02 -17.88 5.10
C ASP A 17 -8.62 -17.81 3.69
N LYS A 18 -8.88 -16.61 3.16
CA LYS A 18 -9.49 -16.41 1.84
C LYS A 18 -8.46 -16.54 0.71
N ARG A 19 -7.93 -17.75 0.50
CA ARG A 19 -6.88 -18.02 -0.51
C ARG A 19 -7.26 -17.70 -1.96
N HIS A 20 -8.57 -17.65 -2.25
CA HIS A 20 -9.12 -17.32 -3.56
C HIS A 20 -9.33 -15.81 -3.77
N LEU A 21 -9.13 -14.99 -2.72
CA LEU A 21 -9.19 -13.55 -2.81
C LEU A 21 -7.89 -13.04 -3.46
N ASP A 22 -8.01 -12.51 -4.68
CA ASP A 22 -6.89 -11.88 -5.38
C ASP A 22 -7.08 -10.37 -5.58
N GLU A 23 -8.21 -9.81 -5.12
CA GLU A 23 -8.50 -8.38 -5.15
C GLU A 23 -9.12 -7.93 -3.83
N LEU A 24 -8.65 -6.78 -3.33
CA LEU A 24 -9.15 -6.14 -2.12
C LEU A 24 -9.37 -4.65 -2.41
N ASP A 25 -10.63 -4.24 -2.37
CA ASP A 25 -11.05 -2.85 -2.54
C ASP A 25 -11.60 -2.33 -1.21
N LEU A 26 -10.84 -1.43 -0.58
CA LEU A 26 -11.12 -0.82 0.71
C LEU A 26 -11.44 0.66 0.52
N ARG A 27 -12.65 1.06 0.91
CA ARG A 27 -13.10 2.45 0.81
C ARG A 27 -13.63 2.95 2.14
N TRP A 28 -13.26 4.18 2.47
CA TRP A 28 -13.70 4.88 3.67
C TRP A 28 -14.63 6.03 3.30
N SER A 29 -15.55 6.33 4.21
CA SER A 29 -16.57 7.36 4.03
C SER A 29 -16.22 8.65 4.77
N ASN A 30 -16.72 9.78 4.29
CA ASN A 30 -16.57 11.07 4.98
C ASN A 30 -17.25 11.00 6.37
N GLY A 31 -16.45 10.81 7.41
CA GLY A 31 -16.92 10.57 8.78
C GLY A 31 -16.15 9.48 9.52
N ASP A 32 -15.37 8.66 8.81
CA ASP A 32 -14.41 7.73 9.41
C ASP A 32 -13.19 8.53 9.91
N THR A 33 -13.32 9.22 11.04
CA THR A 33 -12.33 10.23 11.49
C THR A 33 -11.31 9.73 12.52
N ASN A 34 -11.44 8.49 13.02
CA ASN A 34 -10.51 7.97 14.01
C ASN A 34 -9.35 7.22 13.35
N ASP A 35 -8.35 7.99 12.94
CA ASP A 35 -7.10 7.57 12.31
C ASP A 35 -6.39 6.39 13.02
N VAL A 36 -6.26 6.44 14.35
CA VAL A 36 -5.59 5.40 15.14
C VAL A 36 -6.37 4.08 15.08
N ILE A 37 -7.69 4.14 15.24
CA ILE A 37 -8.55 2.95 15.14
C ILE A 37 -8.46 2.35 13.74
N GLN A 38 -8.55 3.18 12.69
CA GLN A 38 -8.50 2.69 11.31
C GLN A 38 -7.14 2.07 10.97
N SER A 39 -6.05 2.60 11.53
CA SER A 39 -4.71 2.00 11.40
C SER A 39 -4.63 0.63 12.06
N GLY A 40 -5.16 0.48 13.27
CA GLY A 40 -5.24 -0.81 13.96
C GLY A 40 -6.11 -1.83 13.21
N ILE A 41 -7.24 -1.38 12.65
CA ILE A 41 -8.15 -2.21 11.85
C ILE A 41 -7.42 -2.77 10.62
N LEU A 42 -6.74 -1.91 9.88
CA LEU A 42 -6.07 -2.29 8.64
C LEU A 42 -4.84 -3.19 8.89
N ASN A 43 -4.15 -3.00 10.02
CA ASN A 43 -3.09 -3.91 10.47
C ASN A 43 -3.65 -5.31 10.76
N ASN A 44 -4.77 -5.39 11.50
CA ASN A 44 -5.38 -6.67 11.87
C ASN A 44 -6.00 -7.40 10.67
N LEU A 45 -6.37 -6.67 9.63
CA LEU A 45 -6.98 -7.23 8.43
C LEU A 45 -6.09 -8.23 7.71
N GLN A 46 -4.77 -7.99 7.67
CA GLN A 46 -3.72 -8.71 6.93
C GLN A 46 -4.25 -9.84 6.02
N PRO A 47 -4.45 -9.59 4.70
CA PRO A 47 -5.07 -10.57 3.81
C PRO A 47 -4.15 -11.77 3.50
N HIS A 48 -4.68 -12.78 2.83
CA HIS A 48 -3.85 -13.88 2.33
C HIS A 48 -2.82 -13.34 1.30
N PRO A 49 -1.56 -13.83 1.31
CA PRO A 49 -0.50 -13.42 0.37
C PRO A 49 -0.76 -13.67 -1.14
N ASN A 50 -1.91 -14.24 -1.50
CA ASN A 50 -2.31 -14.44 -2.91
C ASN A 50 -2.92 -13.17 -3.53
N LEU A 51 -3.07 -12.12 -2.73
CA LEU A 51 -3.60 -10.84 -3.17
C LEU A 51 -2.77 -10.30 -4.36
N LYS A 52 -3.47 -9.94 -5.45
CA LYS A 52 -2.87 -9.37 -6.67
C LYS A 52 -3.20 -7.89 -6.84
N GLN A 53 -4.32 -7.45 -6.29
CA GLN A 53 -4.80 -6.07 -6.46
C GLN A 53 -5.23 -5.51 -5.12
N LEU A 54 -4.74 -4.31 -4.82
CA LEU A 54 -5.14 -3.53 -3.66
C LEU A 54 -5.62 -2.14 -4.11
N THR A 55 -6.81 -1.77 -3.69
CA THR A 55 -7.37 -0.43 -3.81
C THR A 55 -7.66 0.09 -2.41
N MET A 56 -7.13 1.27 -2.09
CA MET A 56 -7.46 2.02 -0.89
C MET A 56 -7.89 3.43 -1.26
N ASP A 57 -9.11 3.80 -0.88
CA ASP A 57 -9.69 5.10 -1.17
C ASP A 57 -10.19 5.76 0.12
N GLY A 58 -9.62 6.92 0.44
CA GLY A 58 -10.03 7.71 1.60
C GLY A 58 -9.52 7.18 2.94
N TYR A 59 -8.51 6.30 2.97
CA TYR A 59 -8.01 5.70 4.20
C TYR A 59 -7.52 6.79 5.18
N PRO A 60 -8.16 6.96 6.35
CA PRO A 60 -7.90 8.09 7.25
C PRO A 60 -6.77 7.81 8.25
N GLY A 61 -6.11 6.66 8.17
CA GLY A 61 -5.05 6.29 9.10
C GLY A 61 -3.78 7.11 8.91
N ILE A 62 -2.88 7.03 9.90
CA ILE A 62 -1.61 7.78 9.95
C ILE A 62 -0.39 6.93 9.58
N THR A 63 -0.55 5.61 9.51
CA THR A 63 0.50 4.69 9.05
C THR A 63 -0.06 3.66 8.09
N PHE A 64 0.77 3.22 7.15
CA PHE A 64 0.47 2.02 6.39
C PHE A 64 0.66 0.77 7.26
N PRO A 65 -0.15 -0.28 7.07
CA PRO A 65 0.16 -1.59 7.62
C PRO A 65 1.41 -2.19 6.98
N ASP A 66 2.16 -2.95 7.77
CA ASP A 66 3.42 -3.57 7.35
C ASP A 66 3.27 -4.43 6.09
N TRP A 67 2.12 -5.10 5.95
CA TRP A 67 1.87 -6.04 4.85
C TRP A 67 1.78 -5.40 3.46
N ILE A 68 1.51 -4.09 3.34
CA ILE A 68 1.36 -3.41 2.04
C ILE A 68 2.72 -3.28 1.31
N GLY A 69 3.84 -3.32 2.04
CA GLY A 69 5.19 -3.34 1.47
C GLY A 69 5.97 -4.62 1.72
N ASP A 70 5.41 -5.60 2.44
CA ASP A 70 6.12 -6.80 2.89
C ASP A 70 6.40 -7.77 1.71
N PRO A 71 7.63 -8.32 1.57
CA PRO A 71 7.96 -9.32 0.56
C PRO A 71 7.04 -10.55 0.53
N LEU A 72 6.37 -10.90 1.63
CA LEU A 72 5.36 -11.95 1.68
C LEU A 72 4.23 -11.69 0.68
N PHE A 73 3.92 -10.43 0.37
CA PHE A 73 2.89 -10.01 -0.59
C PHE A 73 3.45 -9.81 -2.00
N SER A 74 4.52 -10.53 -2.35
CA SER A 74 5.15 -10.46 -3.68
C SER A 74 4.25 -10.86 -4.86
N ASN A 75 3.04 -11.39 -4.62
CA ASN A 75 2.03 -11.64 -5.66
C ASN A 75 1.26 -10.38 -6.08
N LEU A 76 1.41 -9.28 -5.34
CA LEU A 76 0.73 -8.02 -5.62
C LEU A 76 1.22 -7.46 -6.96
N VAL A 77 0.28 -7.20 -7.86
CA VAL A 77 0.51 -6.74 -9.24
C VAL A 77 0.14 -5.26 -9.38
N SER A 78 -0.93 -4.82 -8.73
CA SER A 78 -1.40 -3.45 -8.78
C SER A 78 -1.76 -2.93 -7.39
N VAL A 79 -1.39 -1.67 -7.16
CA VAL A 79 -1.73 -0.92 -5.95
C VAL A 79 -2.28 0.43 -6.39
N TYR A 80 -3.45 0.78 -5.89
CA TYR A 80 -4.07 2.09 -6.08
C TYR A 80 -4.37 2.71 -4.72
N LEU A 81 -3.73 3.84 -4.44
CA LEU A 81 -3.92 4.63 -3.23
C LEU A 81 -4.46 6.00 -3.62
N HIS A 82 -5.60 6.39 -3.05
CA HIS A 82 -6.26 7.64 -3.35
C HIS A 82 -6.77 8.34 -2.09
N CYS A 83 -6.49 9.63 -1.95
CA CYS A 83 -6.99 10.48 -0.86
C CYS A 83 -6.80 9.86 0.54
N CYS A 84 -5.72 9.10 0.73
CA CYS A 84 -5.36 8.51 2.00
C CYS A 84 -4.64 9.55 2.88
N GLY A 85 -4.59 9.32 4.20
CA GLY A 85 -4.11 10.25 5.22
C GLY A 85 -2.69 10.83 5.03
N ASN A 86 -2.26 11.66 5.97
CA ASN A 86 -0.91 12.25 5.94
C ASN A 86 0.12 11.21 6.40
N PHE A 87 0.95 10.71 5.47
CA PHE A 87 2.01 9.75 5.80
C PHE A 87 3.39 10.40 5.79
N SER A 88 4.28 9.94 6.66
CA SER A 88 5.69 10.36 6.64
C SER A 88 6.46 9.72 5.47
N SER A 89 6.15 8.48 5.12
CA SER A 89 6.75 7.79 3.98
C SER A 89 5.79 6.81 3.31
N LEU A 90 6.10 6.45 2.06
CA LEU A 90 5.40 5.39 1.34
C LEU A 90 5.95 4.00 1.73
N PRO A 91 5.15 2.93 1.56
CA PRO A 91 5.62 1.56 1.73
C PRO A 91 6.76 1.22 0.76
N MET A 92 7.55 0.22 1.13
CA MET A 92 8.66 -0.30 0.33
C MET A 92 8.16 -1.08 -0.89
N PHE A 93 7.55 -0.43 -1.88
CA PHE A 93 6.97 -1.14 -3.02
C PHE A 93 8.00 -1.81 -3.93
N GLY A 94 9.25 -1.34 -3.94
CA GLY A 94 10.29 -1.85 -4.83
C GLY A 94 10.74 -3.28 -4.54
N GLN A 95 10.50 -3.81 -3.34
CA GLN A 95 10.79 -5.21 -3.03
C GLN A 95 9.68 -6.19 -3.48
N LEU A 96 8.50 -5.68 -3.86
CA LEU A 96 7.38 -6.49 -4.32
C LEU A 96 7.63 -6.96 -5.77
N SER A 97 8.05 -8.22 -5.91
CA SER A 97 8.59 -8.69 -7.19
C SER A 97 7.58 -8.99 -8.28
N SER A 98 6.27 -8.84 -8.07
CA SER A 98 5.28 -8.92 -9.16
C SER A 98 4.63 -7.59 -9.47
N LEU A 99 5.00 -6.51 -8.77
CA LEU A 99 4.31 -5.24 -8.84
C LEU A 99 4.59 -4.56 -10.19
N LYS A 100 3.51 -4.18 -10.89
CA LYS A 100 3.56 -3.58 -12.24
C LYS A 100 2.97 -2.18 -12.28
N HIS A 101 1.90 -1.93 -11.52
CA HIS A 101 1.11 -0.71 -11.62
C HIS A 101 0.80 -0.08 -10.24
N PRO A 102 1.80 0.45 -9.52
CA PRO A 102 1.57 1.37 -8.42
C PRO A 102 1.03 2.72 -8.91
N SER A 103 -0.04 3.18 -8.27
CA SER A 103 -0.68 4.48 -8.49
C SER A 103 -1.00 5.12 -7.14
N ILE A 104 -0.42 6.30 -6.90
CA ILE A 104 -0.55 7.09 -5.68
C ILE A 104 -1.09 8.47 -6.08
N LEU A 105 -2.32 8.80 -5.66
CA LEU A 105 -3.05 9.99 -6.11
C LEU A 105 -3.65 10.77 -4.95
N GLY A 106 -3.56 12.10 -5.00
CA GLY A 106 -4.23 12.97 -4.03
C GLY A 106 -3.76 12.74 -2.59
N MET A 107 -2.48 12.37 -2.42
CA MET A 107 -1.89 12.02 -1.14
C MET A 107 -0.91 13.08 -0.67
N ARG A 108 -0.86 13.31 0.64
CA ARG A 108 0.19 14.11 1.26
C ARG A 108 1.22 13.19 1.90
N VAL A 109 2.45 13.27 1.42
CA VAL A 109 3.57 12.46 1.92
C VAL A 109 4.75 13.37 2.20
N GLU A 110 5.40 13.23 3.36
CA GLU A 110 6.57 14.07 3.68
C GLU A 110 7.72 13.82 2.70
N LYS A 111 8.01 12.55 2.36
CA LYS A 111 9.03 12.19 1.37
C LYS A 111 8.80 10.81 0.74
N VAL A 112 9.39 10.60 -0.44
CA VAL A 112 9.60 9.26 -1.02
C VAL A 112 11.09 8.92 -0.87
N GLY A 113 11.44 8.25 0.23
CA GLY A 113 12.83 7.88 0.51
C GLY A 113 13.30 6.65 -0.28
N SER A 114 14.58 6.31 -0.13
CA SER A 114 15.19 5.15 -0.82
C SER A 114 14.55 3.82 -0.44
N GLU A 115 13.95 3.74 0.76
CA GLU A 115 13.17 2.60 1.24
C GLU A 115 12.01 2.24 0.30
N PHE A 116 11.45 3.23 -0.42
CA PHE A 116 10.41 2.99 -1.42
C PHE A 116 10.84 1.96 -2.47
N TYR A 117 12.12 1.96 -2.84
CA TYR A 117 12.70 1.07 -3.84
C TYR A 117 13.08 -0.30 -3.26
N GLY A 118 12.93 -0.52 -1.96
CA GLY A 118 13.21 -1.77 -1.27
C GLY A 118 14.19 -1.60 -0.11
N ASP A 119 14.34 -2.65 0.67
CA ASP A 119 15.23 -2.64 1.82
C ASP A 119 16.71 -2.77 1.40
N ALA A 120 17.48 -1.73 1.69
CA ALA A 120 18.92 -1.66 1.43
C ALA A 120 19.73 -2.72 2.21
N SER A 121 19.19 -3.26 3.30
CA SER A 121 19.82 -4.35 4.06
C SER A 121 19.87 -5.66 3.26
N PHE A 122 18.94 -5.86 2.32
CA PHE A 122 18.90 -7.00 1.40
C PHE A 122 19.66 -6.76 0.09
N ALA A 123 20.29 -5.59 -0.09
CA ALA A 123 21.10 -5.24 -1.27
C ALA A 123 22.34 -6.13 -1.45
N ILE A 124 22.65 -7.00 -0.48
CA ILE A 124 23.63 -8.10 -0.62
C ILE A 124 23.16 -9.13 -1.66
N THR A 125 21.85 -9.21 -1.87
CA THR A 125 21.24 -9.96 -2.98
C THR A 125 21.06 -9.02 -4.16
N SER A 126 21.55 -9.41 -5.33
CA SER A 126 21.50 -8.63 -6.58
C SER A 126 20.09 -8.47 -7.18
N LYS A 127 19.04 -8.54 -6.35
CA LYS A 127 17.66 -8.48 -6.82
C LYS A 127 17.33 -7.04 -7.20
N PRO A 128 16.97 -6.76 -8.46
CA PRO A 128 16.60 -5.42 -8.87
C PRO A 128 15.30 -4.98 -8.20
N SER A 129 15.23 -3.72 -7.79
CA SER A 129 14.00 -3.06 -7.38
C SER A 129 13.00 -3.02 -8.54
N PHE A 130 11.74 -3.32 -8.24
CA PHE A 130 10.64 -3.34 -9.22
C PHE A 130 10.94 -4.10 -10.54
N PRO A 131 11.22 -5.42 -10.47
CA PRO A 131 11.64 -6.20 -11.65
C PRO A 131 10.62 -6.23 -12.81
N PHE A 132 9.34 -5.91 -12.55
CA PHE A 132 8.28 -5.92 -13.56
C PHE A 132 7.49 -4.60 -13.63
N LEU A 133 8.05 -3.48 -13.16
CA LEU A 133 7.36 -2.20 -13.22
C LEU A 133 6.98 -1.85 -14.65
N GLN A 134 5.72 -1.47 -14.85
CA GLN A 134 5.24 -0.96 -16.14
C GLN A 134 4.74 0.47 -16.01
N THR A 135 4.19 0.82 -14.85
CA THR A 135 3.65 2.15 -14.58
C THR A 135 3.94 2.52 -13.14
N LEU A 136 4.51 3.70 -12.91
CA LEU A 136 4.59 4.33 -11.60
C LEU A 136 3.96 5.70 -11.71
N ARG A 137 2.83 5.88 -11.04
CA ARG A 137 2.03 7.11 -11.15
C ARG A 137 1.95 7.81 -9.81
N PHE A 138 2.37 9.07 -9.82
CA PHE A 138 2.20 10.02 -8.72
C PHE A 138 1.42 11.22 -9.27
N GLU A 139 0.26 11.52 -8.70
CA GLU A 139 -0.54 12.69 -9.08
C GLU A 139 -1.10 13.40 -7.87
N GLU A 140 -1.24 14.73 -7.99
CA GLU A 140 -1.81 15.58 -6.95
C GLU A 140 -1.17 15.32 -5.57
N MET A 141 0.13 15.00 -5.57
CA MET A 141 0.89 14.77 -4.35
C MET A 141 1.35 16.09 -3.76
N ASP A 142 0.99 16.34 -2.50
CA ASP A 142 1.57 17.42 -1.70
C ASP A 142 2.79 16.85 -0.95
N MET A 143 3.98 17.09 -1.51
CA MET A 143 5.26 16.74 -0.88
C MET A 143 5.81 17.97 -0.16
N GLN A 144 6.09 17.86 1.14
CA GLN A 144 6.80 18.93 1.84
C GLN A 144 8.21 19.04 1.28
N LEU A 145 8.63 20.24 0.83
CA LEU A 145 9.95 20.48 0.26
C LEU A 145 11.06 20.03 1.23
N GLY A 146 11.65 18.87 0.94
CA GLY A 146 12.77 18.29 1.66
C GLY A 146 13.48 17.24 0.82
N GLU A 147 14.34 17.72 -0.08
CA GLU A 147 15.37 16.98 -0.82
C GLU A 147 14.89 15.94 -1.86
N MET A 148 14.71 16.42 -3.10
CA MET A 148 14.79 15.59 -4.29
C MET A 148 16.21 15.01 -4.42
N VAL A 149 16.36 13.70 -4.31
CA VAL A 149 17.44 12.96 -5.00
C VAL A 149 16.77 11.92 -5.89
N MET A 150 16.51 12.29 -7.14
CA MET A 150 16.31 11.31 -8.20
C MET A 150 17.70 10.88 -8.68
N LEU A 151 18.00 9.57 -8.62
CA LEU A 151 19.11 8.97 -9.37
C LEU A 151 18.66 8.69 -10.81
#